data_AF-A0A2J6SXR3-F1
#
_entry.id   AF-A0A2J6SXR3-F1
#
_cell.length_a   1.000
_cell.length_b   1.000
_cell.length_c   1.000
_cell.angle_alpha   90.00
_cell.angle_beta   90.00
_cell.angle_gamma   90.00
#
_symmetry.space_group_name_H-M   'P 1'
#
loop_
_entity.id
_entity.type
_entity.pdbx_description
1 polymer ?
#
loop_
_entity_poly.entity_id
_entity_poly.type
_entity_poly.pdbx_seq_one_letter_code
_entity_poly.pdbx_strand_id
1 'polypeptide(L)'
;MLSSLLFVALALQAFSSLLAVAAQLRITIDTSHQYKRVDGFGVSTSFQQAQQIYGKYGLSPTNRTKTDYDDINGDSLCGVTNTSCASGDWRQAYADYLVQYLLYYKASGIEVTHVGFVNEPELCERYASMNSNGMKCADFLRVLAPTLKAAGLDTKITCCDATGLKSQARMLTRIQAAGAENLLSVVSSRGYSSPLSGTLNATLPVWQTKWSDLCGNWTNDCYFNHTAVGDGVV
;
A
#
# COMPACT_ATOMS: atom_id res chain seq x y z
N MET A 1 39.67 50.10 -43.52
CA MET A 1 38.20 50.03 -43.58
C MET A 1 37.84 48.73 -44.30
N LEU A 2 36.85 47.96 -43.82
CA LEU A 2 36.49 46.58 -44.22
C LEU A 2 37.35 45.43 -43.65
N SER A 3 37.30 45.16 -42.34
CA SER A 3 37.55 43.79 -41.83
C SER A 3 37.09 43.56 -40.38
N SER A 4 35.96 44.13 -39.96
CA SER A 4 35.47 43.94 -38.57
C SER A 4 33.95 43.80 -38.44
N LEU A 5 33.22 43.70 -39.57
CA LEU A 5 31.75 43.64 -39.57
C LEU A 5 31.19 42.23 -39.86
N LEU A 6 32.03 41.23 -40.16
CA LEU A 6 31.54 39.89 -40.55
C LEU A 6 31.41 38.89 -39.40
N PHE A 7 31.96 39.15 -38.21
CA PHE A 7 31.91 38.20 -37.09
C PHE A 7 30.74 38.41 -36.11
N VAL A 8 29.96 39.50 -36.26
CA VAL A 8 28.79 39.75 -35.39
C VAL A 8 27.51 39.09 -35.95
N ALA A 9 27.47 38.80 -37.25
CA ALA A 9 26.26 38.26 -37.89
C ALA A 9 26.03 36.75 -37.67
N LEU A 10 27.05 35.97 -37.30
CA LEU A 10 26.94 34.52 -37.08
C LEU A 10 26.65 34.12 -35.63
N ALA A 11 26.69 35.05 -34.67
CA ALA A 11 26.36 34.76 -33.27
C ALA A 11 24.87 34.93 -32.93
N LEU A 12 24.08 35.58 -33.79
CA LEU A 12 22.64 35.79 -33.55
C LEU A 12 21.73 34.69 -34.11
N GLN A 13 22.23 33.77 -34.94
CA GLN A 13 21.42 32.65 -35.45
C GLN A 13 21.49 31.37 -34.60
N ALA A 14 22.34 31.33 -33.57
CA ALA A 14 22.41 30.21 -32.63
C ALA A 14 21.52 30.39 -31.38
N PHE A 15 20.73 31.47 -31.31
CA PHE A 15 19.84 31.80 -30.19
C PHE A 15 18.35 31.57 -30.49
N SER A 16 18.02 30.72 -31.46
CA SER A 16 16.60 30.48 -31.82
C SER A 16 16.15 29.02 -31.75
N SER A 17 16.97 28.10 -31.26
CA SER A 17 16.62 26.66 -31.24
C SER A 17 16.68 26.02 -29.86
N LEU A 18 16.31 26.77 -28.82
CA LEU A 18 16.04 26.26 -27.47
C LEU A 18 14.78 26.93 -26.86
N LEU A 19 13.76 27.18 -27.67
CA LEU A 19 12.40 27.18 -27.13
C LEU A 19 12.05 25.71 -26.93
N ALA A 20 12.43 25.17 -25.78
CA ALA A 20 11.77 23.99 -25.25
C ALA A 20 10.27 24.31 -25.29
N VAL A 21 9.56 23.67 -26.20
CA VAL A 21 8.11 23.63 -26.16
C VAL A 21 7.81 22.97 -24.82
N ALA A 22 7.54 23.77 -23.80
CA ALA A 22 6.93 23.30 -22.59
C ALA A 22 5.63 22.65 -23.07
N ALA A 23 5.61 21.32 -23.15
CA ALA A 23 4.40 20.58 -23.42
C ALA A 23 3.44 20.99 -22.31
N GLN A 24 2.50 21.85 -22.64
CA GLN A 24 1.56 22.39 -21.68
C GLN A 24 0.63 21.23 -21.34
N LEU A 25 0.95 20.53 -20.24
CA LEU A 25 0.16 19.42 -19.72
C LEU A 25 -1.24 19.96 -19.47
N ARG A 26 -2.15 19.68 -20.39
CA ARG A 26 -3.53 20.11 -20.30
C ARG A 26 -4.25 19.13 -19.39
N ILE A 27 -4.18 19.38 -18.09
CA ILE A 27 -4.98 18.64 -17.11
C ILE A 27 -6.44 19.03 -17.34
N THR A 28 -7.17 18.14 -18.00
CA THR A 28 -8.61 18.30 -18.22
C THR A 28 -9.31 17.62 -17.05
N ILE A 29 -9.86 18.42 -16.14
CA ILE A 29 -10.66 17.90 -15.02
C ILE A 29 -12.08 17.74 -15.54
N ASP A 30 -12.50 16.50 -15.80
CA ASP A 30 -13.88 16.20 -16.11
C ASP A 30 -14.73 16.26 -14.82
N THR A 31 -15.54 17.31 -14.71
CA THR A 31 -16.43 17.54 -13.57
C THR A 31 -17.79 16.86 -13.72
N SER A 32 -18.06 16.22 -14.86
CA SER A 32 -19.28 15.41 -15.07
C SER A 32 -19.17 14.04 -14.39
N HIS A 33 -17.95 13.56 -14.15
CA HIS A 33 -17.68 12.41 -13.30
C HIS A 33 -17.65 12.84 -11.83
N GLN A 34 -18.77 12.68 -11.13
CA GLN A 34 -18.84 12.95 -9.67
C GLN A 34 -17.99 11.99 -8.83
N TYR A 35 -17.75 10.76 -9.32
CA TYR A 35 -16.99 9.74 -8.61
C TYR A 35 -15.91 9.17 -9.54
N LYS A 36 -14.65 9.23 -9.11
CA LYS A 36 -13.57 8.52 -9.80
C LYS A 36 -13.63 7.04 -9.44
N ARG A 37 -13.53 6.17 -10.45
CA ARG A 37 -13.27 4.75 -10.25
C ARG A 37 -11.90 4.62 -9.60
N VAL A 38 -11.87 4.08 -8.39
CA VAL A 38 -10.62 3.70 -7.72
C VAL A 38 -10.34 2.26 -8.13
N ASP A 39 -9.28 2.02 -8.93
CA ASP A 39 -8.86 0.68 -9.38
C ASP A 39 -8.16 -0.13 -8.28
N GLY A 40 -8.63 0.07 -7.05
CA GLY A 40 -8.12 -0.53 -5.83
C GLY A 40 -7.39 0.49 -4.98
N PHE A 41 -7.64 0.45 -3.68
CA PHE A 41 -6.82 1.12 -2.67
C PHE A 41 -6.62 0.11 -1.55
N GLY A 42 -5.37 -0.27 -1.30
CA GLY A 42 -5.02 -1.15 -0.19
C GLY A 42 -5.15 -0.38 1.12
N VAL A 43 -6.18 -0.69 1.90
CA VAL A 43 -6.32 -0.14 3.25
C VAL A 43 -5.54 -1.03 4.21
N SER A 44 -4.31 -0.68 4.56
CA SER A 44 -3.68 -1.33 5.71
C SER A 44 -4.18 -0.69 7.00
N THR A 45 -5.23 -1.22 7.59
CA THR A 45 -5.69 -0.78 8.91
C THR A 45 -4.95 -1.42 10.05
N SER A 46 -3.65 -1.17 10.13
CA SER A 46 -2.99 -1.02 11.43
C SER A 46 -3.45 0.31 12.07
N PHE A 47 -4.74 0.50 12.35
CA PHE A 47 -5.28 1.86 12.61
C PHE A 47 -6.38 1.97 13.67
N GLN A 48 -6.45 1.09 14.68
CA GLN A 48 -7.53 1.14 15.69
C GLN A 48 -8.94 1.20 15.09
N GLN A 49 -9.12 0.93 13.80
CA GLN A 49 -10.33 1.38 13.14
C GLN A 49 -11.43 0.34 13.37
N ALA A 50 -11.05 -0.93 13.64
CA ALA A 50 -11.93 -1.92 14.28
C ALA A 50 -12.41 -1.45 15.66
N GLN A 51 -11.53 -0.83 16.45
CA GLN A 51 -11.92 -0.16 17.69
C GLN A 51 -12.79 1.08 17.41
N GLN A 52 -12.59 1.84 16.34
CA GLN A 52 -13.43 3.00 16.00
C GLN A 52 -14.85 2.58 15.54
N ILE A 53 -14.96 1.53 14.71
CA ILE A 53 -16.23 1.01 14.19
C ILE A 53 -17.04 0.27 15.26
N TYR A 54 -16.39 -0.44 16.18
CA TYR A 54 -17.06 -1.05 17.36
C TYR A 54 -17.06 -0.14 18.60
N GLY A 55 -16.78 1.15 18.39
CA GLY A 55 -17.07 2.15 19.39
C GLY A 55 -16.14 2.16 20.60
N LYS A 56 -14.83 1.94 20.52
CA LYS A 56 -13.87 2.34 21.57
C LYS A 56 -14.14 3.77 22.09
N TYR A 57 -14.57 4.68 21.22
CA TYR A 57 -15.00 6.02 21.65
C TYR A 57 -16.44 6.10 22.21
N GLY A 58 -17.29 5.09 21.97
CA GLY A 58 -18.62 4.89 22.58
C GLY A 58 -18.68 3.85 23.74
N LEU A 59 -17.60 3.11 23.97
CA LEU A 59 -17.41 2.13 25.04
C LEU A 59 -17.01 2.88 26.30
N SER A 60 -17.50 2.40 27.45
CA SER A 60 -17.09 2.91 28.75
C SER A 60 -15.56 2.77 28.92
N PRO A 61 -14.91 3.64 29.71
CA PRO A 61 -13.46 3.57 29.94
C PRO A 61 -12.96 2.17 30.32
N THR A 62 -13.75 1.40 31.08
CA THR A 62 -13.47 0.00 31.49
C THR A 62 -13.43 -0.99 30.32
N ASN A 63 -14.14 -0.73 29.23
CA ASN A 63 -14.15 -1.60 28.05
C ASN A 63 -13.10 -1.19 27.01
N ARG A 64 -12.58 0.04 27.06
CA ARG A 64 -11.46 0.50 26.22
C ARG A 64 -10.14 -0.15 26.59
N THR A 65 -9.95 -0.47 27.87
CA THR A 65 -8.75 -1.13 28.39
C THR A 65 -8.75 -2.64 28.16
N LYS A 66 -9.81 -3.21 27.60
CA LYS A 66 -9.92 -4.65 27.29
C LYS A 66 -9.40 -5.01 25.90
N THR A 67 -9.04 -4.02 25.10
CA THR A 67 -8.37 -4.25 23.82
C THR A 67 -6.88 -4.06 24.09
N ASP A 68 -6.13 -5.15 24.18
CA ASP A 68 -4.69 -5.17 24.47
C ASP A 68 -3.84 -4.61 23.32
N TYR A 69 -4.33 -3.64 22.55
CA TYR A 69 -3.80 -3.28 21.24
C TYR A 69 -3.39 -1.80 21.18
N ASP A 70 -2.09 -1.58 20.94
CA ASP A 70 -1.52 -0.30 20.50
C ASP A 70 -1.39 -0.31 18.96
N ASP A 71 -1.75 0.78 18.29
CA ASP A 71 -1.63 0.85 16.83
C ASP A 71 -0.22 1.22 16.35
N ILE A 72 0.64 1.61 17.28
CA ILE A 72 2.06 1.83 17.02
C ILE A 72 2.88 0.66 17.59
N ASN A 73 4.16 0.63 17.26
CA ASN A 73 5.16 -0.35 17.69
C ASN A 73 4.94 -1.80 17.19
N GLY A 74 4.00 -2.03 16.29
CA GLY A 74 3.88 -3.27 15.53
C GLY A 74 3.37 -4.47 16.35
N ASP A 75 2.30 -4.31 17.12
CA ASP A 75 1.60 -5.45 17.70
C ASP A 75 1.04 -6.40 16.63
N SER A 76 0.77 -7.65 17.01
CA SER A 76 0.19 -8.66 16.11
C SER A 76 -1.31 -8.83 16.35
N LEU A 77 -2.06 -9.17 15.30
CA LEU A 77 -3.49 -9.47 15.41
C LEU A 77 -3.74 -10.67 16.34
N CYS A 78 -4.41 -10.45 17.47
CA CYS A 78 -4.78 -11.51 18.41
C CYS A 78 -5.58 -12.64 17.73
N GLY A 79 -5.14 -13.89 17.94
CA GLY A 79 -5.76 -15.10 17.39
C GLY A 79 -5.03 -15.69 16.18
N VAL A 80 -4.10 -14.97 15.56
CA VAL A 80 -3.21 -15.56 14.55
C VAL A 80 -2.15 -16.45 15.21
N THR A 81 -1.52 -17.31 14.41
CA THR A 81 -0.47 -18.24 14.86
C THR A 81 0.59 -17.52 15.71
N ASN A 82 0.86 -18.09 16.88
CA ASN A 82 1.79 -17.58 17.89
C ASN A 82 1.43 -16.17 18.43
N THR A 83 0.15 -15.81 18.48
CA THR A 83 -0.32 -14.55 19.06
C THR A 83 -1.65 -14.77 19.78
N SER A 84 -1.57 -15.14 21.06
CA SER A 84 -2.74 -15.26 21.94
C SER A 84 -2.85 -14.03 22.84
N CYS A 85 -4.06 -13.50 23.01
CA CYS A 85 -4.34 -12.36 23.87
C CYS A 85 -5.37 -12.75 24.93
N ALA A 86 -5.29 -12.16 26.13
CA ALA A 86 -6.24 -12.42 27.21
C ALA A 86 -7.68 -11.99 26.82
N SER A 87 -7.77 -10.98 25.96
CA SER A 87 -9.01 -10.47 25.38
C SER A 87 -9.64 -11.36 24.30
N GLY A 88 -8.96 -12.43 23.86
CA GLY A 88 -9.49 -13.43 22.93
C GLY A 88 -8.95 -13.35 21.50
N ASP A 89 -9.68 -13.96 20.57
CA ASP A 89 -9.39 -13.97 19.14
C ASP A 89 -10.13 -12.83 18.44
N TRP A 90 -9.37 -11.93 17.80
CA TRP A 90 -9.89 -10.72 17.16
C TRP A 90 -9.91 -10.80 15.64
N ARG A 91 -9.60 -11.97 15.04
CA ARG A 91 -9.56 -12.11 13.58
C ARG A 91 -10.93 -11.83 12.95
N GLN A 92 -12.02 -12.38 13.48
CA GLN A 92 -13.35 -12.12 12.90
C GLN A 92 -13.73 -10.63 13.00
N ALA A 93 -13.51 -10.01 14.17
CA ALA A 93 -13.79 -8.60 14.37
C ALA A 93 -12.99 -7.69 13.42
N TYR A 94 -11.73 -8.04 13.13
CA TYR A 94 -10.92 -7.29 12.16
C TYR A 94 -11.42 -7.48 10.72
N ALA A 95 -11.89 -8.67 10.34
CA ALA A 95 -12.51 -8.90 9.05
C ALA A 95 -13.85 -8.15 8.89
N ASP A 96 -14.71 -8.19 9.91
CA ASP A 96 -15.99 -7.48 9.93
C ASP A 96 -15.78 -5.96 9.83
N TYR A 97 -14.74 -5.45 10.50
CA TYR A 97 -14.32 -4.06 10.39
C TYR A 97 -13.95 -3.68 8.93
N LEU A 98 -13.11 -4.47 8.26
CA LEU A 98 -12.73 -4.21 6.87
C LEU A 98 -13.95 -4.26 5.95
N VAL A 99 -14.84 -5.24 6.15
CA VAL A 99 -16.11 -5.33 5.41
C VAL A 99 -16.97 -4.09 5.62
N GLN A 100 -17.13 -3.62 6.87
CA GLN A 100 -17.93 -2.44 7.17
C GLN A 100 -17.36 -1.19 6.51
N TYR A 101 -16.04 -1.04 6.48
CA TYR A 101 -15.37 0.03 5.73
C TYR A 101 -15.72 -0.01 4.24
N LEU A 102 -15.62 -1.18 3.61
CA LEU A 102 -15.98 -1.37 2.19
C LEU A 102 -17.46 -1.08 1.93
N LEU A 103 -18.34 -1.48 2.84
CA LEU A 103 -19.78 -1.19 2.75
C LEU A 103 -20.08 0.31 2.85
N TYR A 104 -19.34 1.09 3.65
CA TYR A 104 -19.50 2.54 3.70
C TYR A 104 -19.12 3.22 2.37
N TYR A 105 -18.03 2.78 1.74
CA TYR A 105 -17.66 3.24 0.40
C TYR A 105 -18.74 2.87 -0.62
N LYS A 106 -19.19 1.61 -0.62
CA LYS A 106 -20.25 1.13 -1.52
C LYS A 106 -21.55 1.92 -1.35
N ALA A 107 -21.96 2.21 -0.12
CA ALA A 107 -23.13 3.03 0.19
C ALA A 107 -23.00 4.48 -0.29
N SER A 108 -21.77 4.97 -0.43
CA SER A 108 -21.46 6.29 -0.98
C SER A 108 -21.30 6.27 -2.52
N GLY A 109 -21.62 5.16 -3.18
CA GLY A 109 -21.50 5.00 -4.64
C GLY A 109 -20.07 4.76 -5.13
N ILE A 110 -19.12 4.49 -4.21
CA ILE A 110 -17.72 4.24 -4.54
C ILE A 110 -17.43 2.75 -4.36
N GLU A 111 -17.21 2.05 -5.47
CA GLU A 111 -16.87 0.62 -5.41
C GLU A 111 -15.37 0.42 -5.18
N VAL A 112 -15.02 -0.17 -4.04
CA VAL A 112 -13.64 -0.57 -3.72
C VAL A 112 -13.38 -1.96 -4.28
N THR A 113 -12.49 -2.04 -5.28
CA THR A 113 -12.23 -3.28 -6.03
C THR A 113 -11.21 -4.20 -5.39
N HIS A 114 -10.28 -3.66 -4.59
CA HIS A 114 -9.20 -4.41 -3.93
C HIS A 114 -9.03 -3.94 -2.49
N VAL A 115 -8.79 -4.88 -1.57
CA VAL A 115 -8.53 -4.64 -0.15
C VAL A 115 -7.26 -5.34 0.30
N GLY A 116 -6.34 -4.59 0.88
CA GLY A 116 -5.22 -5.12 1.66
C GLY A 116 -5.58 -5.11 3.15
N PHE A 117 -4.82 -5.80 3.98
CA PHE A 117 -5.05 -5.82 5.45
C PHE A 117 -3.77 -5.64 6.28
N VAL A 118 -2.63 -5.47 5.61
CA VAL A 118 -1.29 -5.26 6.19
C VAL A 118 -0.51 -4.28 5.31
N ASN A 119 0.44 -3.55 5.90
CA ASN A 119 1.38 -2.63 5.27
C ASN A 119 2.72 -2.83 5.96
N GLU A 120 3.77 -3.12 5.19
CA GLU A 120 5.12 -3.32 5.72
C GLU A 120 5.12 -4.18 7.00
N PRO A 121 4.44 -5.36 7.02
CA PRO A 121 4.16 -6.09 8.25
C PRO A 121 5.41 -6.64 8.96
N GLU A 122 6.58 -6.55 8.35
CA GLU A 122 7.86 -6.83 8.98
C GLU A 122 8.41 -5.68 9.83
N LEU A 123 7.80 -4.49 9.79
CA LEU A 123 8.23 -3.31 10.54
C LEU A 123 7.39 -3.10 11.81
N CYS A 124 8.04 -2.58 12.83
CA CYS A 124 7.46 -2.16 14.11
C CYS A 124 7.80 -0.68 14.32
N GLU A 125 6.85 0.20 14.05
CA GLU A 125 7.12 1.63 13.81
C GLU A 125 6.41 2.52 14.84
N ARG A 126 6.90 3.74 15.04
CA ARG A 126 6.24 4.72 15.94
C ARG A 126 4.96 5.31 15.38
N TYR A 127 4.62 4.95 14.15
CA TYR A 127 3.35 5.19 13.52
C TYR A 127 2.62 3.85 13.35
N ALA A 128 1.38 3.94 12.89
CA ALA A 128 0.52 2.83 12.55
C ALA A 128 1.25 1.63 11.92
N SER A 129 1.38 0.54 12.67
CA SER A 129 2.05 -0.68 12.22
C SER A 129 1.41 -1.91 12.88
N MET A 130 1.40 -3.03 12.16
CA MET A 130 0.93 -4.31 12.67
C MET A 130 1.90 -5.40 12.21
N ASN A 131 2.56 -6.04 13.16
CA ASN A 131 3.50 -7.11 12.82
C ASN A 131 2.75 -8.32 12.28
N SER A 132 3.22 -8.81 11.13
CA SER A 132 2.73 -10.05 10.54
C SER A 132 3.84 -10.76 9.77
N ASN A 133 3.56 -12.00 9.39
CA ASN A 133 4.39 -12.78 8.47
C ASN A 133 3.47 -13.66 7.62
N GLY A 134 4.01 -14.39 6.65
CA GLY A 134 3.17 -15.16 5.74
C GLY A 134 2.25 -16.20 6.41
N MET A 135 2.63 -16.77 7.57
CA MET A 135 1.75 -17.69 8.30
C MET A 135 0.59 -16.95 8.97
N LYS A 136 0.89 -15.84 9.66
CA LYS A 136 -0.13 -14.98 10.28
C LYS A 136 -1.08 -14.38 9.23
N CYS A 137 -0.56 -13.97 8.08
CA CYS A 137 -1.37 -13.54 6.94
C CYS A 137 -2.28 -14.67 6.43
N ALA A 138 -1.78 -15.90 6.30
CA ALA A 138 -2.59 -17.05 5.90
C ALA A 138 -3.73 -17.35 6.89
N ASP A 139 -3.51 -17.19 8.20
CA ASP A 139 -4.56 -17.33 9.20
C ASP A 139 -5.68 -16.31 9.02
N PHE A 140 -5.30 -15.05 8.77
CA PHE A 140 -6.29 -13.99 8.59
C PHE A 140 -7.02 -14.08 7.24
N LEU A 141 -6.34 -14.51 6.17
CA LEU A 141 -6.96 -14.73 4.86
C LEU A 141 -8.13 -15.72 4.93
N ARG A 142 -8.01 -16.77 5.74
CA ARG A 142 -9.08 -17.75 5.97
C ARG A 142 -10.31 -17.18 6.65
N VAL A 143 -10.18 -16.04 7.32
CA VAL A 143 -11.28 -15.33 7.97
C VAL A 143 -11.82 -14.23 7.03
N LEU A 144 -10.94 -13.42 6.45
CA LEU A 144 -11.33 -12.29 5.60
C LEU A 144 -12.07 -12.75 4.32
N ALA A 145 -11.56 -13.75 3.62
CA ALA A 145 -12.14 -14.20 2.35
C ALA A 145 -13.61 -14.66 2.47
N PRO A 146 -13.99 -15.57 3.39
CA PRO A 146 -15.40 -15.92 3.56
C PRO A 146 -16.24 -14.76 4.10
N THR A 147 -15.67 -13.85 4.89
CA THR A 147 -16.39 -12.69 5.44
C THR A 147 -16.79 -11.69 4.35
N LEU A 148 -15.88 -11.40 3.40
CA LEU A 148 -16.20 -10.59 2.20
C LEU A 148 -17.33 -11.21 1.38
N LYS A 149 -17.23 -12.53 1.13
CA LYS A 149 -18.24 -13.28 0.38
C LYS A 149 -19.61 -13.25 1.07
N ALA A 150 -19.64 -13.44 2.39
CA ALA A 150 -20.87 -13.40 3.18
C ALA A 150 -21.54 -12.02 3.15
N ALA A 151 -20.75 -10.94 3.02
CA ALA A 151 -21.24 -9.58 2.88
C ALA A 151 -21.67 -9.20 1.44
N GLY A 152 -21.59 -10.12 0.47
CA GLY A 152 -21.93 -9.83 -0.93
C GLY A 152 -20.99 -8.80 -1.57
N LEU A 153 -19.71 -8.81 -1.17
CA LEU A 153 -18.66 -7.99 -1.76
C LEU A 153 -17.80 -8.84 -2.71
N ASP A 154 -17.65 -8.37 -3.94
CA ASP A 154 -16.73 -8.95 -4.95
C ASP A 154 -15.29 -8.40 -4.82
N THR A 155 -15.00 -7.70 -3.72
CA THR A 155 -13.71 -7.07 -3.46
C THR A 155 -12.60 -8.12 -3.39
N LYS A 156 -11.55 -7.89 -4.17
CA LYS A 156 -10.38 -8.77 -4.29
C LYS A 156 -9.39 -8.54 -3.14
N ILE A 157 -8.69 -9.57 -2.69
CA ILE A 157 -7.71 -9.44 -1.59
C ILE A 157 -6.30 -9.26 -2.14
N THR A 158 -5.56 -8.28 -1.60
CA THR A 158 -4.13 -8.08 -1.84
C THR A 158 -3.31 -8.44 -0.59
N CYS A 159 -2.11 -8.99 -0.78
CA CYS A 159 -1.15 -9.17 0.30
C CYS A 159 0.29 -9.24 -0.25
N CYS A 160 1.31 -8.73 0.44
CA CYS A 160 1.27 -8.26 1.82
C CYS A 160 1.84 -6.87 2.02
N ASP A 161 2.13 -6.17 0.93
CA ASP A 161 2.71 -4.83 0.97
C ASP A 161 4.03 -4.81 1.77
N ALA A 162 4.80 -5.90 1.71
CA ALA A 162 6.09 -5.97 2.38
C ALA A 162 7.05 -4.89 1.85
N THR A 163 7.97 -4.43 2.70
CA THR A 163 8.89 -3.30 2.47
C THR A 163 9.74 -3.41 1.20
N GLY A 164 9.91 -4.62 0.68
CA GLY A 164 10.72 -4.91 -0.50
C GLY A 164 10.38 -6.28 -1.09
N LEU A 165 10.69 -6.46 -2.38
CA LEU A 165 10.46 -7.70 -3.12
C LEU A 165 11.01 -8.96 -2.42
N LYS A 166 12.22 -8.89 -1.84
CA LYS A 166 12.82 -10.03 -1.12
C LYS A 166 12.03 -10.41 0.13
N SER A 167 11.48 -9.42 0.83
CA SER A 167 10.64 -9.66 1.99
C SER A 167 9.30 -10.26 1.59
N GLN A 168 8.70 -9.71 0.53
CA GLN A 168 7.46 -10.23 -0.04
C GLN A 168 7.61 -11.69 -0.49
N ALA A 169 8.74 -12.05 -1.13
CA ALA A 169 9.02 -13.42 -1.54
C ALA A 169 8.99 -14.41 -0.35
N ARG A 170 9.60 -14.05 0.79
CA ARG A 170 9.58 -14.90 2.00
C ARG A 170 8.17 -15.05 2.58
N MET A 171 7.37 -13.99 2.54
CA MET A 171 5.98 -14.05 3.01
C MET A 171 5.13 -14.92 2.08
N LEU A 172 5.26 -14.74 0.76
CA LEU A 172 4.55 -15.54 -0.24
C LEU A 172 4.86 -17.03 -0.09
N THR A 173 6.13 -17.42 0.08
CA THR A 173 6.49 -18.83 0.30
C THR A 173 5.78 -19.43 1.51
N ARG A 174 5.61 -18.66 2.60
CA ARG A 174 4.91 -19.14 3.80
C ARG A 174 3.39 -19.19 3.61
N ILE A 175 2.81 -18.25 2.86
CA ILE A 175 1.39 -18.28 2.47
C ILE A 175 1.10 -19.50 1.59
N GLN A 176 1.98 -19.79 0.65
CA GLN A 176 1.94 -20.97 -0.22
C GLN A 176 2.06 -22.27 0.57
N ALA A 177 3.05 -22.35 1.48
CA ALA A 177 3.21 -23.49 2.37
C ALA A 177 1.99 -23.72 3.28
N ALA A 178 1.30 -22.64 3.65
CA ALA A 178 0.04 -22.71 4.37
C ALA A 178 -1.17 -23.03 3.48
N GLY A 179 -1.03 -23.10 2.15
CA GLY A 179 -2.13 -23.37 1.22
C GLY A 179 -3.17 -22.24 1.15
N ALA A 180 -2.74 -20.98 1.30
CA ALA A 180 -3.64 -19.82 1.35
C ALA A 180 -3.46 -18.84 0.18
N GLU A 181 -2.57 -19.13 -0.79
CA GLU A 181 -2.37 -18.24 -1.95
C GLU A 181 -3.66 -18.08 -2.78
N ASN A 182 -4.47 -19.12 -2.89
CA ASN A 182 -5.75 -19.10 -3.61
C ASN A 182 -6.83 -18.19 -2.99
N LEU A 183 -6.59 -17.66 -1.79
CA LEU A 183 -7.46 -16.66 -1.14
C LEU A 183 -7.07 -15.23 -1.53
N LEU A 184 -5.93 -15.04 -2.20
CA LEU A 184 -5.49 -13.77 -2.75
C LEU A 184 -5.97 -13.61 -4.19
N SER A 185 -5.98 -12.37 -4.65
CA SER A 185 -6.18 -12.03 -6.07
C SER A 185 -4.96 -11.34 -6.68
N VAL A 186 -4.18 -10.65 -5.86
CA VAL A 186 -2.96 -9.94 -6.26
C VAL A 186 -1.93 -10.07 -5.14
N VAL A 187 -0.67 -10.35 -5.50
CA VAL A 187 0.47 -10.24 -4.58
C VAL A 187 0.99 -8.80 -4.63
N SER A 188 0.98 -8.08 -3.51
CA SER A 188 1.47 -6.70 -3.40
C SER A 188 2.85 -6.63 -2.76
N SER A 189 3.74 -5.81 -3.32
CA SER A 189 5.11 -5.57 -2.83
C SER A 189 5.50 -4.10 -2.94
N ARG A 190 6.56 -3.72 -2.21
CA ARG A 190 7.24 -2.42 -2.28
C ARG A 190 8.68 -2.59 -2.76
N GLY A 191 9.40 -1.48 -2.86
CA GLY A 191 10.80 -1.47 -3.32
C GLY A 191 11.83 -0.88 -2.34
N TYR A 192 11.41 -0.46 -1.14
CA TYR A 192 12.31 0.24 -0.20
C TYR A 192 13.49 -0.61 0.29
N SER A 193 13.22 -1.82 0.81
CA SER A 193 14.27 -2.67 1.40
C SER A 193 14.99 -3.57 0.38
N SER A 194 14.47 -3.64 -0.85
CA SER A 194 15.11 -4.31 -1.97
C SER A 194 14.47 -3.87 -3.28
N PRO A 195 15.26 -3.66 -4.35
CA PRO A 195 14.72 -3.29 -5.66
C PRO A 195 13.79 -4.36 -6.23
N LEU A 196 12.93 -3.94 -7.17
CA LEU A 196 12.02 -4.81 -7.91
C LEU A 196 12.73 -5.59 -9.03
N SER A 197 13.92 -6.10 -8.76
CA SER A 197 14.66 -6.93 -9.70
C SER A 197 14.32 -8.41 -9.49
N GLY A 198 13.76 -9.03 -10.53
CA GLY A 198 13.36 -10.43 -10.53
C GLY A 198 11.84 -10.64 -10.46
N THR A 199 11.42 -11.90 -10.47
CA THR A 199 10.01 -12.31 -10.42
C THR A 199 9.71 -12.97 -9.07
N LEU A 200 8.54 -12.67 -8.50
CA LEU A 200 7.99 -13.49 -7.42
C LEU A 200 7.47 -14.80 -8.02
N ASN A 201 7.66 -15.91 -7.31
CA ASN A 201 7.06 -17.19 -7.65
C ASN A 201 5.57 -17.22 -7.28
N ALA A 202 4.79 -16.29 -7.83
CA ALA A 202 3.36 -16.16 -7.63
C ALA A 202 2.60 -16.75 -8.83
N THR A 203 1.47 -17.39 -8.55
CA THR A 203 0.50 -17.78 -9.58
C THR A 203 -0.46 -16.63 -9.94
N LEU A 204 -0.41 -15.55 -9.15
CA LEU A 204 -1.27 -14.36 -9.26
C LEU A 204 -0.49 -13.16 -9.81
N PRO A 205 -1.19 -12.14 -10.34
CA PRO A 205 -0.57 -10.85 -10.66
C PRO A 205 0.18 -10.26 -9.47
N VAL A 206 1.32 -9.60 -9.75
CA VAL A 206 2.15 -8.94 -8.74
C VAL A 206 2.09 -7.44 -8.96
N TRP A 207 1.76 -6.66 -7.92
CA TRP A 207 1.73 -5.20 -7.96
C TRP A 207 2.84 -4.58 -7.12
N GLN A 208 3.49 -3.57 -7.69
CA GLN A 208 4.26 -2.58 -6.96
C GLN A 208 3.27 -1.57 -6.37
N THR A 209 3.26 -1.40 -5.05
CA THR A 209 2.18 -0.68 -4.35
C THR A 209 2.64 0.56 -3.60
N LYS A 210 3.95 0.68 -3.33
CA LYS A 210 4.54 1.89 -2.75
C LYS A 210 6.06 1.87 -2.93
N TRP A 211 6.60 2.93 -3.50
CA TRP A 211 8.04 3.18 -3.58
C TRP A 211 8.25 4.65 -3.91
N SER A 212 9.15 5.31 -3.21
CA SER A 212 9.47 6.72 -3.39
C SER A 212 10.89 6.99 -2.92
N ASP A 213 11.44 8.13 -3.31
CA ASP A 213 12.61 8.66 -2.63
C ASP A 213 12.20 9.16 -1.22
N LEU A 214 12.95 8.75 -0.20
CA LEU A 214 12.75 9.14 1.20
C LEU A 214 13.96 9.93 1.75
N CYS A 215 14.92 10.30 0.91
CA CYS A 215 16.14 11.01 1.30
C CYS A 215 15.90 12.47 1.71
N GLY A 216 14.72 13.02 1.43
CA GLY A 216 14.31 14.37 1.85
C GLY A 216 14.95 15.53 1.08
N ASN A 217 15.98 15.27 0.27
CA ASN A 217 16.59 16.25 -0.61
C ASN A 217 15.91 16.23 -1.98
N TRP A 218 15.74 17.41 -2.59
CA TRP A 218 15.37 17.49 -4.01
C TRP A 218 16.63 17.31 -4.87
N THR A 219 17.09 16.06 -4.99
CA THR A 219 18.25 15.69 -5.81
C THR A 219 17.98 14.39 -6.56
N ASN A 220 18.73 14.16 -7.63
CA ASN A 220 18.76 12.86 -8.32
C ASN A 220 19.87 11.94 -7.78
N ASP A 221 20.60 12.33 -6.73
CA ASP A 221 21.72 11.53 -6.19
C ASP A 221 21.24 10.20 -5.58
N CYS A 222 20.10 10.20 -4.87
CA CYS A 222 19.52 8.96 -4.35
C CYS A 222 19.04 8.02 -5.46
N TYR A 223 18.78 8.52 -6.66
CA TYR A 223 18.40 7.72 -7.84
C TYR A 223 19.60 6.95 -8.44
N PHE A 224 20.81 7.50 -8.38
CA PHE A 224 21.99 6.92 -9.06
C PHE A 224 23.01 6.24 -8.14
N ASN A 225 23.08 6.57 -6.85
CA ASN A 225 24.24 6.20 -6.01
C ASN A 225 23.96 5.33 -4.76
N HIS A 226 22.72 4.91 -4.48
CA HIS A 226 22.42 4.08 -3.29
C HIS A 226 21.47 2.89 -3.52
N THR A 227 21.54 1.95 -2.58
CA THR A 227 20.92 0.61 -2.55
C THR A 227 19.40 0.57 -2.33
N ALA A 228 18.70 1.71 -2.40
CA ALA A 228 17.25 1.81 -2.32
C ALA A 228 16.72 2.53 -3.57
N VAL A 229 16.48 1.77 -4.62
CA VAL A 229 16.29 2.23 -6.00
C VAL A 229 14.89 2.82 -6.23
N GLY A 230 14.47 3.88 -5.55
CA GLY A 230 13.15 4.52 -5.74
C GLY A 230 12.77 4.71 -7.23
N ASP A 231 11.50 4.45 -7.58
CA ASP A 231 11.04 4.27 -8.98
C ASP A 231 11.05 5.55 -9.87
N GLY A 232 11.55 6.69 -9.39
CA GLY A 232 11.78 7.88 -10.22
C GLY A 232 10.57 8.44 -10.99
N VAL A 233 9.33 8.02 -10.67
CA VAL A 233 8.14 8.48 -11.37
C VAL A 233 7.76 9.87 -10.85
N VAL A 234 8.05 10.89 -11.67
CA VAL A 234 7.40 12.21 -11.66
C VAL A 234 6.18 12.15 -12.56
#